data_AF-A0AA43XLT9-F1
#
_entry.id   AF-A0AA43XLT9-F1
#
_cell.length_a   1.000
_cell.length_b   1.000
_cell.length_c   1.000
_cell.angle_alpha   90.00
_cell.angle_beta   90.00
_cell.angle_gamma   90.00
#
_symmetry.space_group_name_H-M   'P 1'
#
loop_
_entity.id
_entity.type
_entity.pdbx_description
1 polymer ?
#
loop_
_entity_poly.entity_id
_entity_poly.type
_entity_poly.pdbx_seq_one_letter_code
_entity_poly.pdbx_strand_id
1 'polypeptide(L)'
;MRMFKAERAHPIMIFTAFFKQLRGFLLPMIFAVSFQFRRGDGLFENRYSLYFVLGFLALSLIGGFLRWFFFTYDYQEGVLHIRSGIFVKKERYIQKERVQTVNYKANVFYRLLDLVTLQIETAGGFKEPEIDIEAIHRSKAGRLRDGLKQQNNTAEGGEGTFQRPETAPEAPETQNPEKTTETRNPEKTQAYTVGYRRLALAGITSGGVGVILSFIAVIFGQTMAFVPEDWINRFFAVFQRTGVTVILSLVFFAFLLAWLISLLRFIIAYGEFRIEKGQGEILIRRGLLEQKELSIKTHRIQGIRITEGLLRQPFGYASVQVEVAGGASQQDGFKTMIHPLIHRGELPAFLALTVPERVYHQQVKPLPPRALRRYLIRSFLPLLPFPVAFYFIPGNLIWIGMIIFPLSALFGYFRYKDGGYRIDDKQLTLRYRLFARTTVLLKRKQIQSLKMQTNFLQKLRRLTSVNATILSAMMRAEFTLKDLELEDALEIWQWYQTGKSTKPPKTVIKEEMQ
;
A
#
# COMPACT_ATOMS: atom_id res chain seq x y z
N MET A 1 20.41 -2.78 -40.21
CA MET A 1 19.54 -2.18 -39.17
C MET A 1 18.17 -2.83 -39.31
N ARG A 2 17.87 -3.89 -38.54
CA ARG A 2 16.55 -4.56 -38.63
C ARG A 2 15.48 -3.61 -38.08
N MET A 3 14.44 -3.36 -38.86
CA MET A 3 13.32 -2.52 -38.43
C MET A 3 12.58 -3.20 -37.27
N PHE A 4 12.34 -2.46 -36.19
CA PHE A 4 11.42 -2.85 -35.12
C PHE A 4 10.04 -3.15 -35.74
N LYS A 5 9.52 -4.37 -35.52
CA LYS A 5 8.19 -4.76 -35.99
C LYS A 5 7.16 -4.25 -34.99
N ALA A 6 6.70 -3.04 -35.20
CA ALA A 6 5.76 -2.39 -34.30
C ALA A 6 4.43 -3.14 -34.20
N GLU A 7 4.07 -3.54 -32.99
CA GLU A 7 2.80 -4.16 -32.67
C GLU A 7 1.88 -3.17 -31.97
N ARG A 8 0.56 -3.37 -32.12
CA ARG A 8 -0.47 -2.52 -31.51
C ARG A 8 -1.14 -3.25 -30.34
N ALA A 9 -1.63 -2.46 -29.39
CA ALA A 9 -2.52 -2.94 -28.34
C ALA A 9 -3.89 -3.32 -28.91
N HIS A 10 -4.67 -4.09 -28.16
CA HIS A 10 -6.04 -4.44 -28.55
C HIS A 10 -6.95 -3.18 -28.59
N PRO A 11 -7.87 -3.03 -29.56
CA PRO A 11 -8.74 -1.86 -29.71
C PRO A 11 -9.62 -1.53 -28.50
N ILE A 12 -9.85 -2.48 -27.59
CA ILE A 12 -10.57 -2.25 -26.32
C ILE A 12 -9.93 -1.12 -25.48
N MET A 13 -8.65 -0.81 -25.72
CA MET A 13 -7.96 0.34 -25.11
C MET A 13 -8.69 1.67 -25.36
N ILE A 14 -9.42 1.80 -26.47
CA ILE A 14 -10.24 2.98 -26.79
C ILE A 14 -11.31 3.17 -25.73
N PHE A 15 -12.07 2.10 -25.44
CA PHE A 15 -13.15 2.11 -24.47
C PHE A 15 -12.62 2.32 -23.05
N THR A 16 -11.52 1.66 -22.67
CA THR A 16 -10.95 1.85 -21.32
C THR A 16 -10.35 3.24 -21.12
N ALA A 17 -9.74 3.83 -22.16
CA ALA A 17 -9.30 5.22 -22.13
C ALA A 17 -10.49 6.19 -22.00
N PHE A 18 -11.56 5.96 -22.74
CA PHE A 18 -12.81 6.73 -22.66
C PHE A 18 -13.39 6.73 -21.23
N PHE A 19 -13.57 5.55 -20.62
CA PHE A 19 -14.10 5.46 -19.25
C PHE A 19 -13.18 6.08 -18.21
N LYS A 20 -11.85 5.97 -18.39
CA LYS A 20 -10.86 6.62 -17.51
C LYS A 20 -10.99 8.14 -17.58
N GLN A 21 -11.18 8.71 -18.77
CA GLN A 21 -11.40 10.14 -18.95
C GLN A 21 -12.73 10.58 -18.33
N LEU A 22 -13.82 9.84 -18.59
CA LEU A 22 -15.13 10.13 -18.02
C LEU A 22 -15.11 10.15 -16.48
N ARG A 23 -14.44 9.17 -15.85
CA ARG A 23 -14.26 9.11 -14.39
C ARG A 23 -13.52 10.33 -13.84
N GLY A 24 -12.49 10.81 -14.54
CA GLY A 24 -11.74 12.01 -14.14
C GLY A 24 -12.58 13.29 -14.18
N PHE A 25 -13.60 13.32 -15.03
CA PHE A 25 -14.49 14.47 -15.19
C PHE A 25 -15.72 14.45 -14.27
N LEU A 26 -16.02 13.34 -13.58
CA LEU A 26 -17.19 13.23 -12.70
C LEU A 26 -17.27 14.37 -11.66
N LEU A 27 -16.16 14.69 -11.00
CA LEU A 27 -16.11 15.76 -9.99
C LEU A 27 -16.39 17.15 -10.61
N PRO A 28 -15.64 17.60 -11.65
CA PRO A 28 -15.97 18.82 -12.37
C PRO A 28 -17.42 18.88 -12.86
N MET A 29 -17.95 17.75 -13.33
CA MET A 29 -19.33 17.66 -13.80
C MET A 29 -20.31 17.91 -12.64
N ILE A 30 -20.13 17.25 -11.49
CA ILE A 30 -20.96 17.50 -10.28
C ILE A 30 -20.92 18.98 -9.86
N PHE A 31 -19.76 19.64 -9.95
CA PHE A 31 -19.65 21.08 -9.66
C PHE A 31 -20.36 21.95 -10.70
N ALA A 32 -20.17 21.67 -11.99
CA ALA A 32 -20.84 22.38 -13.07
C ALA A 32 -22.37 22.26 -12.95
N VAL A 33 -22.85 21.08 -12.59
CA VAL A 33 -24.26 20.81 -12.33
C VAL A 33 -24.77 21.60 -11.13
N SER A 34 -24.04 21.56 -10.02
CA SER A 34 -24.38 22.35 -8.82
C SER A 34 -24.46 23.85 -9.13
N PHE A 35 -23.53 24.35 -9.95
CA PHE A 35 -23.52 25.75 -10.39
C PHE A 35 -24.71 26.08 -11.32
N GLN A 36 -25.09 25.16 -12.20
CA GLN A 36 -26.21 25.35 -13.11
C GLN A 36 -27.56 25.31 -12.38
N PHE A 37 -27.71 24.40 -11.41
CA PHE A 37 -28.87 24.38 -10.51
C PHE A 37 -29.05 25.71 -9.73
N ARG A 38 -27.96 26.40 -9.35
CA ARG A 38 -28.03 27.72 -8.73
C ARG A 38 -28.65 28.78 -9.65
N ARG A 39 -28.52 28.63 -10.97
CA ARG A 39 -29.13 29.53 -11.96
C ARG A 39 -30.59 29.20 -12.27
N GLY A 40 -31.13 28.09 -11.75
CA GLY A 40 -32.50 27.66 -11.98
C GLY A 40 -32.71 26.84 -13.26
N ASP A 41 -31.65 26.53 -14.00
CA ASP A 41 -31.73 25.75 -15.24
C ASP A 41 -31.36 24.28 -14.98
N GLY A 42 -32.14 23.33 -15.51
CA GLY A 42 -31.77 21.92 -15.54
C GLY A 42 -30.64 21.62 -16.54
N LEU A 43 -29.79 20.63 -16.21
CA LEU A 43 -28.72 20.11 -17.07
C LEU A 43 -29.18 19.76 -18.50
N PHE A 44 -30.41 19.29 -18.63
CA PHE A 44 -31.00 18.80 -19.88
C PHE A 44 -32.05 19.76 -20.48
N GLU A 45 -32.38 20.84 -19.77
CA GLU A 45 -33.32 21.85 -20.25
C GLU A 45 -32.63 22.87 -21.16
N ASN A 46 -31.34 23.14 -20.89
CA ASN A 46 -30.53 23.99 -21.73
C ASN A 46 -29.88 23.17 -22.87
N ARG A 47 -30.26 23.45 -24.12
CA ARG A 47 -29.68 22.81 -25.32
C ARG A 47 -28.15 22.89 -25.38
N TYR A 48 -27.56 23.96 -24.85
CA TYR A 48 -26.11 24.15 -24.86
C TYR A 48 -25.39 23.21 -23.89
N SER A 49 -25.97 22.90 -22.72
CA SER A 49 -25.37 21.91 -21.80
C SER A 49 -25.47 20.49 -22.36
N LEU A 50 -26.56 20.16 -23.07
CA LEU A 50 -26.65 18.88 -23.78
C LEU A 50 -25.57 18.75 -24.87
N TYR A 51 -25.38 19.78 -25.71
CA TYR A 51 -24.32 19.78 -26.73
C TYR A 51 -22.92 19.71 -26.11
N PHE A 52 -22.71 20.37 -24.97
CA PHE A 52 -21.45 20.27 -24.23
C PHE A 52 -21.17 18.83 -23.76
N VAL A 53 -22.16 18.16 -23.16
CA VAL A 53 -22.02 16.77 -22.70
C VAL A 53 -21.77 15.83 -23.89
N LEU A 54 -22.55 15.96 -24.98
CA LEU A 54 -22.36 15.13 -26.18
C LEU A 54 -21.00 15.39 -26.84
N GLY A 55 -20.60 16.64 -26.97
CA GLY A 55 -19.29 17.04 -27.51
C GLY A 55 -18.14 16.49 -26.65
N PHE A 56 -18.28 16.54 -25.33
CA PHE A 56 -17.30 15.97 -24.41
C PHE A 56 -17.20 14.44 -24.53
N LEU A 57 -18.32 13.73 -24.65
CA LEU A 57 -18.34 12.28 -24.86
C LEU A 57 -17.69 11.91 -26.20
N ALA A 58 -18.02 12.60 -27.28
CA ALA A 58 -17.43 12.41 -28.59
C ALA A 58 -15.91 12.67 -28.58
N LEU A 59 -15.49 13.80 -28.00
CA LEU A 59 -14.06 14.15 -27.89
C LEU A 59 -13.29 13.14 -27.03
N SER A 60 -13.90 12.62 -25.97
CA SER A 60 -13.29 11.57 -25.14
C SER A 60 -13.11 10.26 -25.92
N LEU A 61 -14.08 9.90 -26.77
CA LEU A 61 -13.97 8.71 -27.62
C LEU A 61 -12.89 8.88 -28.70
N ILE A 62 -12.84 10.05 -29.35
CA ILE A 62 -11.79 10.42 -30.31
C ILE A 62 -10.41 10.40 -29.63
N GLY A 63 -10.30 10.97 -28.43
CA GLY A 63 -9.08 10.93 -27.63
C GLY A 63 -8.62 9.50 -27.32
N GLY A 64 -9.55 8.61 -26.96
CA GLY A 64 -9.30 7.18 -26.78
C GLY A 64 -8.80 6.50 -28.05
N PHE A 65 -9.43 6.80 -29.19
CA PHE A 65 -9.01 6.29 -30.52
C PHE A 65 -7.60 6.74 -30.87
N LEU A 66 -7.31 8.04 -30.78
CA LEU A 66 -5.98 8.58 -31.08
C LEU A 66 -4.91 7.98 -30.15
N ARG A 67 -5.23 7.79 -28.86
CA ARG A 67 -4.32 7.16 -27.91
C ARG A 67 -3.98 5.72 -28.31
N TRP A 68 -4.98 4.91 -28.67
CA TRP A 68 -4.77 3.55 -29.17
C TRP A 68 -4.00 3.56 -30.51
N PHE A 69 -4.34 4.49 -31.42
CA PHE A 69 -3.72 4.55 -32.74
C PHE A 69 -2.23 4.92 -32.70
N PHE A 70 -1.81 5.79 -31.77
CA PHE A 70 -0.40 6.17 -31.63
C PHE A 70 0.40 5.29 -30.66
N PHE A 71 -0.25 4.36 -29.95
CA PHE A 71 0.43 3.46 -29.01
C PHE A 71 0.92 2.19 -29.72
N THR A 72 2.24 2.01 -29.79
CA THR A 72 2.87 0.80 -30.35
C THR A 72 4.01 0.33 -29.46
N TYR A 73 4.28 -0.97 -29.48
CA TYR A 73 5.40 -1.57 -28.76
C TYR A 73 6.08 -2.64 -29.61
N ASP A 74 7.33 -2.95 -29.28
CA ASP A 74 8.09 -4.05 -29.87
C ASP A 74 9.14 -4.55 -28.86
N TYR A 75 9.48 -5.83 -28.91
CA TYR A 75 10.51 -6.44 -28.06
C TYR A 75 11.46 -7.26 -28.92
N GLN A 76 12.70 -6.81 -29.04
CA GLN A 76 13.75 -7.46 -29.82
C GLN A 76 15.09 -7.42 -29.07
N GLU A 77 15.85 -8.52 -29.12
CA GLU A 77 17.23 -8.59 -28.60
C GLU A 77 17.38 -8.12 -27.14
N GLY A 78 16.36 -8.32 -26.30
CA GLY A 78 16.38 -7.88 -24.90
C GLY A 78 16.05 -6.40 -24.68
N VAL A 79 15.66 -5.66 -25.72
CA VAL A 79 15.22 -4.26 -25.65
C VAL A 79 13.73 -4.17 -25.93
N LEU A 80 12.99 -3.60 -24.98
CA LEU A 80 11.59 -3.24 -25.13
C LEU A 80 11.49 -1.79 -25.61
N HIS A 81 10.95 -1.61 -26.80
CA HIS A 81 10.72 -0.31 -27.42
C HIS A 81 9.22 0.03 -27.37
N ILE A 82 8.87 1.18 -26.80
CA ILE A 82 7.49 1.67 -26.69
C ILE A 82 7.40 3.07 -27.28
N ARG A 83 6.42 3.27 -28.16
CA ARG A 83 6.08 4.57 -28.76
C ARG A 83 4.67 4.97 -28.35
N SER A 84 4.53 6.20 -27.88
CA SER A 84 3.26 6.73 -27.38
C SER A 84 3.16 8.24 -27.54
N GLY A 85 1.95 8.78 -27.35
CA GLY A 85 1.69 10.23 -27.37
C GLY A 85 1.02 10.70 -28.65
N ILE A 86 0.08 11.63 -28.50
CA ILE A 86 -0.74 12.17 -29.61
C ILE A 86 -0.05 13.42 -30.19
N PHE A 87 0.11 14.46 -29.36
CA PHE A 87 0.75 15.72 -29.75
C PHE A 87 2.26 15.71 -29.52
N VAL A 88 2.71 15.10 -28.42
CA VAL A 88 4.12 14.95 -28.06
C VAL A 88 4.47 13.47 -28.17
N LYS A 89 5.22 13.12 -29.22
CA LYS A 89 5.69 11.75 -29.44
C LYS A 89 6.75 11.40 -28.39
N LYS A 90 6.56 10.28 -27.71
CA LYS A 90 7.45 9.73 -26.70
C LYS A 90 7.92 8.35 -27.16
N GLU A 91 9.22 8.18 -27.31
CA GLU A 91 9.86 6.88 -27.53
C GLU A 91 10.65 6.48 -26.29
N ARG A 92 10.52 5.22 -25.87
CA ARG A 92 11.23 4.68 -24.71
C ARG A 92 11.84 3.33 -25.05
N TYR A 93 13.11 3.19 -24.71
CA TYR A 93 13.89 1.96 -24.90
C TYR A 93 14.29 1.44 -23.52
N ILE A 94 13.88 0.22 -23.20
CA ILE A 94 14.12 -0.41 -21.90
C ILE A 94 14.90 -1.69 -22.14
N GLN A 95 16.13 -1.73 -21.67
CA GLN A 95 16.94 -2.95 -21.65
C GLN A 95 16.41 -3.90 -20.56
N LYS A 96 16.41 -5.21 -20.83
CA LYS A 96 15.96 -6.24 -19.89
C LYS A 96 16.69 -6.17 -18.54
N GLU A 97 17.95 -5.75 -18.52
CA GLU A 97 18.77 -5.59 -17.32
C GLU A 97 18.28 -4.47 -16.41
N ARG A 98 17.56 -3.49 -16.98
CA ARG A 98 16.94 -2.41 -16.21
C ARG A 98 15.58 -2.81 -15.64
N VAL A 99 14.99 -3.93 -16.05
CA VAL A 99 13.69 -4.37 -15.56
C VAL A 99 13.83 -5.00 -14.18
N GLN A 100 13.17 -4.41 -13.18
CA GLN A 100 13.21 -4.91 -11.81
C GLN A 100 12.05 -5.86 -11.50
N THR A 101 10.86 -5.50 -11.99
CA THR A 101 9.59 -6.15 -11.66
C THR A 101 8.66 -6.08 -12.86
N VAL A 102 7.96 -7.18 -13.11
CA VAL A 102 6.97 -7.31 -14.18
C VAL A 102 5.69 -7.89 -13.57
N ASN A 103 4.65 -7.07 -13.54
CA ASN A 103 3.37 -7.35 -12.90
C ASN A 103 2.25 -7.38 -13.96
N TYR A 104 1.13 -8.03 -13.65
CA TYR A 104 -0.08 -7.96 -14.48
C TYR A 104 -1.18 -7.17 -13.79
N LYS A 105 -1.95 -6.44 -14.58
CA LYS A 105 -3.23 -5.83 -14.17
C LYS A 105 -4.30 -6.15 -15.20
N ALA A 106 -5.50 -6.54 -14.76
CA ALA A 106 -6.63 -6.78 -15.64
C ALA A 106 -7.91 -6.25 -15.00
N ASN A 107 -8.52 -5.25 -15.62
CA ASN A 107 -9.89 -4.87 -15.27
C ASN A 107 -10.89 -5.91 -15.79
N VAL A 108 -12.16 -5.79 -15.39
CA VAL A 108 -13.23 -6.72 -15.81
C VAL A 108 -13.29 -6.91 -17.33
N PHE A 109 -13.14 -5.83 -18.12
CA PHE A 109 -13.16 -5.90 -19.58
C PHE A 109 -11.97 -6.68 -20.14
N TYR A 110 -10.78 -6.46 -19.60
CA TYR A 110 -9.58 -7.17 -20.03
C TYR A 110 -9.68 -8.65 -19.66
N ARG A 111 -10.16 -8.97 -18.46
CA ARG A 111 -10.37 -10.37 -18.03
C ARG A 111 -11.36 -11.11 -18.92
N LEU A 112 -12.46 -10.46 -19.32
CA LEU A 112 -13.47 -11.07 -20.20
C LEU A 112 -12.91 -11.43 -21.59
N LEU A 113 -11.93 -10.67 -22.08
CA LEU A 113 -11.31 -10.84 -23.40
C LEU A 113 -9.95 -11.57 -23.36
N ASP A 114 -9.57 -12.14 -22.21
CA ASP A 114 -8.22 -12.71 -21.94
C ASP A 114 -7.06 -11.75 -22.29
N LEU A 115 -7.25 -10.48 -21.93
CA LEU A 115 -6.28 -9.41 -22.05
C LEU A 115 -5.74 -9.02 -20.67
N VAL A 116 -4.55 -8.42 -20.66
CA VAL A 116 -3.89 -7.88 -19.48
C VAL A 116 -3.13 -6.61 -19.84
N THR A 117 -2.89 -5.77 -18.84
CA THR A 117 -1.85 -4.75 -18.87
C THR A 117 -0.58 -5.35 -18.26
N LEU A 118 0.52 -5.32 -19.01
CA LEU A 118 1.84 -5.67 -18.51
C LEU A 118 2.48 -4.43 -17.91
N GLN A 119 2.69 -4.44 -16.60
CA GLN A 119 3.26 -3.34 -15.85
C GLN A 119 4.72 -3.63 -15.53
N ILE A 120 5.60 -2.78 -16.06
CA ILE A 120 7.05 -2.97 -16.00
C ILE A 120 7.64 -1.85 -15.17
N GLU A 121 8.36 -2.23 -14.12
CA GLU A 121 9.09 -1.30 -13.27
C GLU A 121 10.58 -1.40 -13.59
N THR A 122 11.20 -0.24 -13.81
CA THR A 122 12.59 -0.12 -14.24
C THR A 122 13.48 0.51 -13.16
N ALA A 123 14.75 0.14 -13.16
CA ALA A 123 15.76 0.71 -12.29
C ALA A 123 16.10 2.13 -12.74
N GLY A 124 16.01 3.09 -11.82
CA GLY A 124 16.52 4.45 -12.02
C GLY A 124 15.57 5.37 -12.80
N GLY A 125 14.71 6.08 -12.07
CA GLY A 125 13.93 7.19 -12.62
C GLY A 125 13.00 7.80 -11.58
N PHE A 126 13.19 9.08 -11.25
CA PHE A 126 12.33 9.79 -10.29
C PHE A 126 10.99 10.24 -10.89
N LYS A 127 10.88 10.35 -12.23
CA LYS A 127 9.70 10.91 -12.90
C LYS A 127 8.73 9.86 -13.45
N GLU A 128 9.21 8.77 -14.07
CA GLU A 128 8.35 7.76 -14.72
C GLU A 128 8.99 6.34 -14.71
N PRO A 129 9.26 5.73 -13.53
CA PRO A 129 9.94 4.42 -13.43
C PRO A 129 9.07 3.23 -13.87
N GLU A 130 7.77 3.45 -14.04
CA GLU A 130 6.75 2.45 -14.30
C GLU A 130 6.16 2.66 -15.70
N ILE A 131 6.05 1.58 -16.46
CA ILE A 131 5.56 1.60 -17.84
C ILE A 131 4.52 0.50 -18.01
N ASP A 132 3.34 0.89 -18.50
CA ASP A 132 2.23 0.00 -18.74
C ASP A 132 2.10 -0.27 -20.24
N ILE A 133 2.11 -1.53 -20.63
CA ILE A 133 1.68 -1.96 -21.96
C ILE A 133 0.27 -2.51 -21.81
N GLU A 134 -0.71 -1.67 -22.16
CA GLU A 134 -2.13 -1.95 -21.95
C GLU A 134 -2.70 -2.91 -23.01
N ALA A 135 -3.71 -3.69 -22.62
CA ALA A 135 -4.57 -4.47 -23.51
C ALA A 135 -3.81 -5.43 -24.45
N ILE A 136 -2.99 -6.32 -23.89
CA ILE A 136 -2.30 -7.40 -24.61
C ILE A 136 -2.89 -8.75 -24.19
N HIS A 137 -3.01 -9.70 -25.12
CA HIS A 137 -3.39 -11.08 -24.78
C HIS A 137 -2.47 -11.70 -23.73
N ARG A 138 -3.06 -12.45 -22.79
CA ARG A 138 -2.34 -13.04 -21.65
C ARG A 138 -1.19 -13.94 -22.08
N SER A 139 -1.39 -14.76 -23.11
CA SER A 139 -0.34 -15.64 -23.67
C SER A 139 0.87 -14.86 -24.20
N LYS A 140 0.63 -13.71 -24.85
CA LYS A 140 1.68 -12.84 -25.38
C LYS A 140 2.37 -12.04 -24.27
N ALA A 141 1.60 -11.55 -23.30
CA ALA A 141 2.15 -10.90 -22.12
C ALA A 141 2.97 -11.88 -21.25
N GLY A 142 2.65 -13.17 -21.26
CA GLY A 142 3.47 -14.26 -20.72
C GLY A 142 4.85 -14.32 -21.38
N ARG A 143 4.88 -14.42 -22.71
CA ARG A 143 6.13 -14.44 -23.49
C ARG A 143 7.00 -13.19 -23.26
N LEU A 144 6.39 -12.00 -23.21
CA LEU A 144 7.10 -10.76 -22.90
C LEU A 144 7.68 -10.78 -21.48
N ARG A 145 6.90 -11.21 -20.48
CA ARG A 145 7.39 -11.35 -19.10
C ARG A 145 8.57 -12.31 -19.01
N ASP A 146 8.49 -13.45 -19.69
CA ASP A 146 9.55 -14.45 -19.65
C ASP A 146 10.82 -13.95 -20.34
N GLY A 147 10.71 -13.22 -21.46
CA GLY A 147 11.85 -12.56 -22.10
C GLY A 147 12.48 -11.44 -21.26
N LEU A 148 11.68 -10.74 -20.45
CA LEU A 148 12.15 -9.68 -19.57
C LEU A 148 12.66 -10.18 -18.20
N LYS A 149 12.39 -11.44 -17.83
CA LYS A 149 12.92 -12.04 -16.61
C LYS A 149 14.42 -12.35 -16.80
N GLN A 150 15.26 -11.71 -15.99
CA GLN A 150 16.68 -12.07 -15.86
C GLN A 150 16.79 -13.52 -15.37
N GLN A 151 17.27 -14.43 -16.23
CA GLN A 151 17.79 -15.72 -15.79
C GLN A 151 19.10 -15.44 -15.06
N ASN A 152 19.06 -15.31 -13.74
CA ASN A 152 20.28 -15.36 -12.93
C ASN A 152 20.78 -16.81 -12.89
N ASN A 153 21.40 -17.25 -13.98
CA ASN A 153 22.31 -18.40 -13.97
C ASN A 153 23.74 -17.85 -14.04
N THR A 154 24.30 -17.54 -12.88
CA THR A 154 25.74 -17.40 -12.66
C THR A 154 25.94 -17.85 -11.21
N ALA A 155 26.16 -19.15 -10.98
CA ALA A 155 27.50 -19.73 -10.89
C ALA A 155 28.32 -19.07 -9.77
N GLU A 156 28.12 -19.57 -8.54
CA GLU A 156 29.14 -19.50 -7.49
C GLU A 156 29.67 -20.92 -7.27
N GLY A 157 30.90 -21.15 -7.73
CA GLY A 157 31.95 -21.91 -7.03
C GLY A 157 31.84 -23.43 -6.93
N GLY A 158 32.76 -24.13 -7.61
CA GLY A 158 33.14 -25.49 -7.23
C GLY A 158 33.80 -26.28 -8.36
N GLU A 159 35.09 -26.04 -8.58
CA GLU A 159 35.97 -26.93 -9.34
C GLU A 159 35.86 -28.38 -8.81
N GLY A 160 35.88 -29.34 -9.73
CA GLY A 160 35.78 -30.76 -9.38
C GLY A 160 35.69 -31.65 -10.61
N THR A 161 36.82 -31.75 -11.32
CA THR A 161 37.22 -32.84 -12.22
C THR A 161 36.57 -34.17 -11.87
N PHE A 162 35.95 -34.89 -12.82
CA PHE A 162 36.11 -36.35 -12.95
C PHE A 162 35.72 -36.84 -14.35
N GLN A 163 36.50 -37.83 -14.79
CA GLN A 163 36.66 -38.34 -16.13
C GLN A 163 35.54 -39.29 -16.57
N ARG A 164 35.41 -39.42 -17.89
CA ARG A 164 34.69 -40.45 -18.62
C ARG A 164 35.50 -41.76 -18.65
N PRO A 165 34.83 -42.93 -18.64
CA PRO A 165 34.97 -43.89 -19.75
C PRO A 165 33.56 -44.43 -20.15
N GLU A 166 33.10 -44.39 -21.40
CA GLU A 166 33.41 -45.29 -22.54
C GLU A 166 33.46 -46.78 -22.20
N THR A 167 32.32 -47.48 -22.30
CA THR A 167 32.16 -48.68 -23.17
C THR A 167 30.67 -49.01 -23.36
N ALA A 168 30.25 -49.16 -24.62
CA ALA A 168 29.00 -49.81 -25.06
C ALA A 168 29.32 -51.27 -25.46
N PRO A 169 28.32 -52.16 -25.62
CA PRO A 169 27.79 -52.32 -26.98
C PRO A 169 26.28 -52.58 -27.11
N GLU A 170 25.76 -52.09 -28.24
CA GLU A 170 24.77 -52.64 -29.17
C GLU A 170 23.28 -52.87 -28.78
N ALA A 171 22.43 -52.26 -29.61
CA ALA A 171 20.98 -52.43 -29.74
C ALA A 171 20.63 -53.58 -30.73
N PRO A 172 19.35 -53.95 -30.93
CA PRO A 172 18.48 -53.18 -31.85
C PRO A 172 17.06 -52.93 -31.28
N GLU A 173 16.60 -51.69 -31.36
CA GLU A 173 15.53 -51.22 -32.28
C GLU A 173 14.14 -51.84 -32.10
N THR A 174 13.22 -51.05 -31.55
CA THR A 174 11.93 -50.82 -32.23
C THR A 174 11.40 -49.44 -31.87
N GLN A 175 11.10 -48.68 -32.93
CA GLN A 175 10.75 -47.27 -32.94
C GLN A 175 9.24 -47.09 -32.75
N ASN A 176 8.81 -46.24 -31.82
CA ASN A 176 7.75 -45.27 -32.06
C ASN A 176 7.77 -44.17 -30.96
N PRO A 177 7.94 -42.87 -31.28
CA PRO A 177 7.92 -41.82 -30.27
C PRO A 177 6.48 -41.31 -30.08
N GLU A 178 5.81 -41.80 -29.03
CA GLU A 178 4.66 -41.11 -28.47
C GLU A 178 5.12 -39.84 -27.75
N LYS A 179 4.38 -38.75 -28.00
CA LYS A 179 4.56 -37.42 -27.42
C LYS A 179 4.63 -37.49 -25.89
N THR A 180 5.82 -37.49 -25.32
CA THR A 180 6.03 -37.07 -23.93
C THR A 180 5.83 -35.57 -23.86
N THR A 181 4.57 -35.18 -23.69
CA THR A 181 4.23 -33.88 -23.13
C THR A 181 4.80 -33.90 -21.73
N GLU A 182 6.01 -33.34 -21.56
CA GLU A 182 6.56 -33.00 -20.25
C GLU A 182 5.56 -32.07 -19.57
N THR A 183 4.64 -32.70 -18.86
CA THR A 183 3.73 -32.05 -17.94
C THR A 183 4.63 -31.61 -16.82
N ARG A 184 5.17 -30.39 -16.92
CA ARG A 184 5.81 -29.68 -15.80
C ARG A 184 4.82 -29.71 -14.64
N ASN A 185 5.01 -30.69 -13.78
CA ASN A 185 4.32 -30.83 -12.51
C ASN A 185 4.66 -29.56 -11.72
N PRO A 186 3.71 -28.65 -11.47
CA PRO A 186 4.00 -27.51 -10.62
C PRO A 186 4.18 -28.09 -9.21
N GLU A 187 5.43 -28.22 -8.77
CA GLU A 187 5.77 -28.47 -7.36
C GLU A 187 4.82 -27.65 -6.50
N LYS A 188 4.10 -28.33 -5.59
CA LYS A 188 3.02 -27.79 -4.75
C LYS A 188 3.42 -26.46 -4.12
N THR A 189 3.14 -25.36 -4.82
CA THR A 189 3.31 -24.01 -4.33
C THR A 189 2.30 -23.82 -3.20
N GLN A 190 2.77 -23.85 -1.96
CA GLN A 190 1.91 -23.62 -0.80
C GLN A 190 1.25 -22.24 -0.96
N ALA A 191 -0.07 -22.28 -1.19
CA ALA A 191 -0.86 -21.10 -1.47
C ALA A 191 -1.68 -20.71 -0.24
N TYR A 192 -1.50 -19.48 0.25
CA TYR A 192 -2.39 -18.90 1.24
C TYR A 192 -3.52 -18.17 0.53
N THR A 193 -4.75 -18.63 0.75
CA THR A 193 -5.96 -17.97 0.25
C THR A 193 -6.74 -17.37 1.41
N VAL A 194 -7.28 -16.17 1.23
CA VAL A 194 -8.15 -15.55 2.24
C VAL A 194 -9.59 -15.63 1.76
N GLY A 195 -10.41 -16.40 2.48
CA GLY A 195 -11.83 -16.52 2.19
C GLY A 195 -12.60 -15.21 2.38
N TYR A 196 -13.73 -15.06 1.68
CA TYR A 196 -14.57 -13.86 1.70
C TYR A 196 -15.01 -13.43 3.11
N ARG A 197 -15.27 -14.37 4.02
CA ARG A 197 -15.62 -14.06 5.42
C ARG A 197 -14.48 -13.32 6.15
N ARG A 198 -13.24 -13.81 6.02
CA ARG A 198 -12.05 -13.16 6.59
C ARG A 198 -11.78 -11.82 5.92
N LEU A 199 -12.03 -11.69 4.61
CA LEU A 199 -11.93 -10.41 3.90
C LEU A 199 -12.98 -9.38 4.35
N ALA A 200 -14.23 -9.80 4.57
CA ALA A 200 -15.28 -8.92 5.09
C ALA A 200 -14.93 -8.42 6.50
N LEU A 201 -14.49 -9.33 7.39
CA LEU A 201 -13.97 -8.96 8.71
C LEU A 201 -12.77 -8.02 8.61
N ALA A 202 -11.86 -8.26 7.66
CA ALA A 202 -10.73 -7.38 7.39
C ALA A 202 -11.20 -5.98 6.97
N GLY A 203 -12.18 -5.88 6.07
CA GLY A 203 -12.73 -4.61 5.58
C GLY A 203 -13.42 -3.80 6.66
N ILE A 204 -14.28 -4.45 7.45
CA ILE A 204 -14.97 -3.89 8.63
C ILE A 204 -13.98 -3.25 9.60
N THR A 205 -12.84 -3.91 9.80
CA THR A 205 -11.81 -3.52 10.77
C THR A 205 -10.62 -2.79 10.15
N SER A 206 -10.67 -2.42 8.87
CA SER A 206 -9.54 -1.85 8.11
C SER A 206 -9.24 -0.39 8.46
N GLY A 207 -10.15 0.31 9.14
CA GLY A 207 -10.05 1.75 9.41
C GLY A 207 -10.26 2.63 8.18
N GLY A 208 -10.70 2.08 7.04
CA GLY A 208 -10.92 2.83 5.80
C GLY A 208 -12.05 3.87 5.87
N VAL A 209 -12.95 3.78 6.86
CA VAL A 209 -14.06 4.73 7.04
C VAL A 209 -13.55 6.17 7.22
N GLY A 210 -12.42 6.36 7.90
CA GLY A 210 -11.85 7.70 8.12
C GLY A 210 -11.47 8.38 6.80
N VAL A 211 -10.92 7.63 5.84
CA VAL A 211 -10.57 8.16 4.51
C VAL A 211 -11.81 8.61 3.75
N ILE A 212 -12.89 7.84 3.84
CA ILE A 212 -14.16 8.17 3.19
C ILE A 212 -14.78 9.40 3.85
N LEU A 213 -14.79 9.47 5.18
CA LEU A 213 -15.29 10.65 5.90
C LEU A 213 -14.47 11.90 5.58
N SER A 214 -13.13 11.80 5.48
CA SER A 214 -12.29 12.93 5.05
C SER A 214 -12.62 13.36 3.62
N PHE A 215 -12.82 12.41 2.71
CA PHE A 215 -13.20 12.72 1.33
C PHE A 215 -14.58 13.39 1.26
N ILE A 216 -15.57 12.86 1.99
CA ILE A 216 -16.90 13.46 2.13
C ILE A 216 -16.80 14.87 2.71
N ALA A 217 -16.00 15.09 3.75
CA ALA A 217 -15.83 16.40 4.37
C ALA A 217 -15.21 17.42 3.40
N VAL A 218 -14.23 17.02 2.58
CA VAL A 218 -13.64 17.87 1.55
C VAL A 218 -14.68 18.24 0.49
N ILE A 219 -15.44 17.26 -0.03
CA ILE A 219 -16.51 17.53 -0.98
C ILE A 219 -17.54 18.45 -0.35
N PHE A 220 -18.05 18.10 0.82
CA PHE A 220 -19.06 18.85 1.54
C PHE A 220 -18.65 20.31 1.75
N GLY A 221 -17.43 20.54 2.24
CA GLY A 221 -16.90 21.88 2.45
C GLY A 221 -16.78 22.70 1.16
N GLN A 222 -16.33 22.06 0.06
CA GLN A 222 -16.28 22.73 -1.24
C GLN A 222 -17.68 22.99 -1.82
N THR A 223 -18.59 22.03 -1.69
CA THR A 223 -19.96 22.16 -2.21
C THR A 223 -20.79 23.17 -1.43
N MET A 224 -20.58 23.30 -0.12
CA MET A 224 -21.32 24.23 0.74
C MET A 224 -21.18 25.69 0.29
N ALA A 225 -20.05 26.07 -0.30
CA ALA A 225 -19.86 27.41 -0.87
C ALA A 225 -20.81 27.72 -2.04
N PHE A 226 -21.36 26.68 -2.68
CA PHE A 226 -22.27 26.81 -3.82
C PHE A 226 -23.74 26.64 -3.43
N VAL A 227 -24.03 26.21 -2.19
CA VAL A 227 -25.40 26.02 -1.70
C VAL A 227 -26.07 27.39 -1.47
N PRO A 228 -27.27 27.66 -2.01
CA PRO A 228 -27.98 28.91 -1.77
C PRO A 228 -28.29 29.15 -0.28
N GLU A 229 -28.22 30.39 0.17
CA GLU A 229 -28.46 30.75 1.58
C GLU A 229 -29.85 30.33 2.08
N ASP A 230 -30.89 30.43 1.25
CA ASP A 230 -32.26 29.99 1.61
C ASP A 230 -32.34 28.50 1.95
N TRP A 231 -31.51 27.67 1.33
CA TRP A 231 -31.45 26.24 1.64
C TRP A 231 -30.75 26.00 2.97
N ILE A 232 -29.67 26.75 3.23
CA ILE A 232 -28.95 26.71 4.49
C ILE A 232 -29.86 27.16 5.63
N ASN A 233 -30.59 28.27 5.45
CA ASN A 233 -31.53 28.81 6.43
C ASN A 233 -32.70 27.84 6.68
N ARG A 234 -33.27 27.23 5.64
CA ARG A 234 -34.29 26.18 5.79
C ARG A 234 -33.75 24.96 6.52
N PHE A 235 -32.54 24.51 6.20
CA PHE A 235 -31.88 23.42 6.90
C PHE A 235 -31.67 23.74 8.38
N PHE A 236 -31.21 24.94 8.72
CA PHE A 236 -31.07 25.39 10.11
C PHE A 236 -32.43 25.53 10.83
N ALA A 237 -33.47 26.00 10.15
CA ALA A 237 -34.81 26.08 10.72
C ALA A 237 -35.40 24.69 11.02
N VAL A 238 -35.19 23.71 10.11
CA VAL A 238 -35.53 22.30 10.36
C VAL A 238 -34.69 21.77 11.52
N PHE A 239 -33.38 21.99 11.52
CA PHE A 239 -32.45 21.57 12.57
C PHE A 239 -32.90 22.04 13.97
N GLN A 240 -33.31 23.30 14.11
CA GLN A 240 -33.81 23.84 15.38
C GLN A 240 -35.13 23.19 15.82
N ARG A 241 -35.98 22.76 14.88
CA ARG A 241 -37.27 22.12 15.16
C ARG A 241 -37.18 20.61 15.44
N THR A 242 -36.27 19.89 14.77
CA THR A 242 -36.26 18.41 14.79
C THR A 242 -35.52 17.80 15.99
N GLY A 243 -34.82 18.62 16.78
CA GLY A 243 -34.12 18.19 18.01
C GLY A 243 -32.85 17.36 17.75
N VAL A 244 -32.01 17.24 18.78
CA VAL A 244 -30.67 16.61 18.71
C VAL A 244 -30.72 15.15 18.23
N THR A 245 -31.80 14.43 18.51
CA THR A 245 -31.95 13.01 18.17
C THR A 245 -31.91 12.74 16.67
N VAL A 246 -32.57 13.55 15.84
CA VAL A 246 -32.56 13.32 14.38
C VAL A 246 -31.20 13.60 13.78
N ILE A 247 -30.47 14.59 14.31
CA ILE A 247 -29.10 14.88 13.88
C ILE A 247 -28.18 13.71 14.20
N LEU A 248 -28.25 13.18 15.43
CA LEU A 248 -27.48 12.00 15.81
C LEU A 248 -27.80 10.80 14.93
N SER A 249 -29.08 10.59 14.58
CA SER A 249 -29.49 9.55 13.63
C SER A 249 -28.90 9.78 12.24
N LEU A 250 -28.98 10.99 11.69
CA LEU A 250 -28.40 11.32 10.37
C LEU A 250 -26.87 11.12 10.36
N VAL A 251 -26.17 11.57 11.39
CA VAL A 251 -24.72 11.37 11.53
C VAL A 251 -24.40 9.88 11.64
N PHE A 252 -25.19 9.11 12.40
CA PHE A 252 -25.03 7.67 12.52
C PHE A 252 -25.23 6.96 11.17
N PHE A 253 -26.29 7.27 10.43
CA PHE A 253 -26.54 6.67 9.11
C PHE A 253 -25.50 7.09 8.06
N ALA A 254 -25.05 8.35 8.07
CA ALA A 254 -23.97 8.81 7.20
C ALA A 254 -22.66 8.07 7.52
N PHE A 255 -22.35 7.88 8.80
CA PHE A 255 -21.21 7.08 9.24
C PHE A 255 -21.35 5.62 8.82
N LEU A 256 -22.52 5.01 9.00
CA LEU A 256 -22.81 3.63 8.59
C LEU A 256 -22.65 3.44 7.08
N LEU A 257 -23.15 4.39 6.28
CA LEU A 257 -23.00 4.38 4.83
C LEU A 257 -21.53 4.52 4.41
N ALA A 258 -20.79 5.47 5.00
CA ALA A 258 -19.35 5.61 4.78
C ALA A 258 -18.59 4.32 5.13
N TRP A 259 -19.01 3.65 6.22
CA TRP A 259 -18.42 2.39 6.65
C TRP A 259 -18.74 1.24 5.67
N LEU A 260 -19.98 1.16 5.17
CA LEU A 260 -20.37 0.18 4.15
C LEU A 260 -19.60 0.38 2.84
N ILE A 261 -19.43 1.63 2.39
CA ILE A 261 -18.61 1.97 1.22
C ILE A 261 -17.15 1.55 1.47
N SER A 262 -16.62 1.77 2.69
CA SER A 262 -15.26 1.34 3.06
C SER A 262 -15.11 -0.18 2.96
N LEU A 263 -16.09 -0.93 3.46
CA LEU A 263 -16.11 -2.38 3.41
C LEU A 263 -16.14 -2.87 1.95
N LEU A 264 -17.05 -2.33 1.14
CA LEU A 264 -17.19 -2.71 -0.26
C LEU A 264 -15.91 -2.41 -1.05
N ARG A 265 -15.32 -1.23 -0.85
CA ARG A 265 -14.02 -0.86 -1.44
C ARG A 265 -12.92 -1.84 -1.05
N PHE A 266 -12.89 -2.28 0.20
CA PHE A 266 -11.91 -3.24 0.69
C PHE A 266 -12.08 -4.61 0.01
N ILE A 267 -13.32 -5.11 -0.08
CA ILE A 267 -13.63 -6.38 -0.75
C ILE A 267 -13.27 -6.32 -2.24
N ILE A 268 -13.60 -5.20 -2.92
CA ILE A 268 -13.23 -5.00 -4.32
C ILE A 268 -11.71 -5.00 -4.52
N ALA A 269 -10.95 -4.36 -3.61
CA ALA A 269 -9.50 -4.24 -3.73
C ALA A 269 -8.74 -5.53 -3.35
N TYR A 270 -9.28 -6.33 -2.44
CA TYR A 270 -8.60 -7.51 -1.87
C TYR A 270 -9.36 -8.82 -2.07
N GLY A 271 -10.42 -8.88 -2.88
CA GLY A 271 -11.09 -10.13 -3.24
C GLY A 271 -10.17 -11.07 -4.02
N GLU A 272 -10.51 -12.36 -4.03
CA GLU A 272 -9.66 -13.42 -4.64
C GLU A 272 -8.19 -13.38 -4.17
N PHE A 273 -7.95 -12.95 -2.92
CA PHE A 273 -6.59 -12.81 -2.39
C PHE A 273 -5.90 -14.18 -2.30
N ARG A 274 -4.81 -14.33 -3.05
CA ARG A 274 -3.97 -15.52 -3.05
C ARG A 274 -2.51 -15.13 -3.01
N ILE A 275 -1.76 -15.83 -2.17
CA ILE A 275 -0.31 -15.71 -2.08
C ILE A 275 0.31 -17.05 -2.39
N GLU A 276 1.31 -17.01 -3.26
CA GLU A 276 2.07 -18.16 -3.69
C GLU A 276 3.56 -17.86 -3.50
N LYS A 277 4.29 -18.80 -2.89
CA LYS A 277 5.74 -18.70 -2.75
C LYS A 277 6.43 -19.34 -3.96
N GLY A 278 7.02 -18.52 -4.81
CA GLY A 278 7.91 -18.99 -5.88
C GLY A 278 9.36 -19.14 -5.40
N GLN A 279 10.25 -19.55 -6.30
CA GLN A 279 11.69 -19.57 -6.07
C GLN A 279 12.22 -18.13 -5.91
N GLY A 280 12.38 -17.66 -4.67
CA GLY A 280 12.91 -16.33 -4.36
C GLY A 280 11.96 -15.14 -4.63
N GLU A 281 10.71 -15.40 -5.01
CA GLU A 281 9.66 -14.39 -5.22
C GLU A 281 8.35 -14.76 -4.49
N ILE A 282 7.60 -13.75 -4.05
CA ILE A 282 6.24 -13.88 -3.52
C ILE A 282 5.30 -13.35 -4.59
N LEU A 283 4.41 -14.20 -5.07
CA LEU A 283 3.37 -13.86 -6.03
C LEU A 283 2.08 -13.55 -5.26
N ILE A 284 1.52 -12.37 -5.48
CA ILE A 284 0.28 -11.91 -4.83
C ILE A 284 -0.75 -11.63 -5.91
N ARG A 285 -1.87 -12.35 -5.86
CA ARG A 285 -3.04 -12.10 -6.70
C ARG A 285 -4.16 -11.52 -5.86
N ARG A 286 -4.80 -10.44 -6.31
CA ARG A 286 -5.90 -9.79 -5.59
C ARG A 286 -6.75 -8.87 -6.49
N GLY A 287 -7.98 -8.62 -6.08
CA GLY A 287 -8.89 -7.64 -6.67
C GLY A 287 -10.01 -8.28 -7.50
N LEU A 288 -11.25 -7.80 -7.35
CA LEU A 288 -12.43 -8.32 -8.05
C LEU A 288 -12.74 -7.59 -9.35
N LEU A 289 -12.64 -6.25 -9.35
CA LEU A 289 -12.92 -5.42 -10.53
C LEU A 289 -11.65 -5.15 -11.34
N GLU A 290 -10.53 -4.97 -10.66
CA GLU A 290 -9.21 -4.86 -11.25
C GLU A 290 -8.30 -5.88 -10.55
N GLN A 291 -8.08 -7.00 -11.21
CA GLN A 291 -7.24 -8.08 -10.73
C GLN A 291 -5.77 -7.69 -10.96
N LYS A 292 -4.98 -7.72 -9.88
CA LYS A 292 -3.55 -7.43 -9.88
C LYS A 292 -2.78 -8.69 -9.54
N GLU A 293 -1.73 -8.97 -10.30
CA GLU A 293 -0.75 -10.03 -10.03
C GLU A 293 0.62 -9.37 -9.84
N LEU A 294 1.08 -9.35 -8.59
CA LEU A 294 2.30 -8.69 -8.17
C LEU A 294 3.37 -9.73 -7.86
N SER A 295 4.55 -9.60 -8.46
CA SER A 295 5.74 -10.37 -8.06
C SER A 295 6.66 -9.52 -7.19
N ILE A 296 6.92 -9.98 -5.97
CA ILE A 296 7.84 -9.32 -5.03
C ILE A 296 9.02 -10.25 -4.79
N LYS A 297 10.21 -9.88 -5.27
CA LYS A 297 11.45 -10.62 -4.95
C LYS A 297 11.74 -10.52 -3.45
N THR A 298 11.98 -11.63 -2.78
CA THR A 298 12.13 -11.69 -1.31
C THR A 298 13.28 -10.80 -0.81
N HIS A 299 14.39 -10.72 -1.56
CA HIS A 299 15.54 -9.87 -1.20
C HIS A 299 15.24 -8.37 -1.28
N ARG A 300 14.20 -7.94 -2.01
CA ARG A 300 13.79 -6.53 -2.11
C ARG A 300 12.93 -6.06 -0.93
N ILE A 301 12.47 -6.99 -0.08
CA ILE A 301 11.66 -6.68 1.10
C ILE A 301 12.54 -6.04 2.17
N GLN A 302 12.36 -4.75 2.45
CA GLN A 302 13.16 -3.97 3.40
C GLN A 302 12.63 -4.00 4.83
N GLY A 303 11.32 -4.18 5.00
CA GLY A 303 10.70 -4.32 6.32
C GLY A 303 9.38 -5.07 6.27
N ILE A 304 9.00 -5.71 7.38
CA ILE A 304 7.63 -6.23 7.59
C ILE A 304 6.95 -5.36 8.65
N ARG A 305 5.72 -4.93 8.36
CA ARG A 305 4.85 -4.20 9.28
C ARG A 305 3.63 -5.05 9.60
N ILE A 306 3.45 -5.32 10.88
CA ILE A 306 2.30 -6.04 11.44
C ILE A 306 1.44 -5.00 12.16
N THR A 307 0.22 -4.79 11.67
CA THR A 307 -0.69 -3.76 12.20
C THR A 307 -1.93 -4.41 12.81
N GLU A 308 -2.14 -4.12 14.09
CA GLU A 308 -3.28 -4.56 14.88
C GLU A 308 -4.15 -3.33 15.17
N GLY A 309 -5.22 -3.18 14.40
CA GLY A 309 -6.20 -2.09 14.58
C GLY A 309 -6.92 -2.17 15.93
N LEU A 310 -7.53 -1.06 16.36
CA LEU A 310 -8.27 -0.98 17.63
C LEU A 310 -9.33 -2.08 17.75
N LEU A 311 -10.02 -2.39 16.65
CA LEU A 311 -11.02 -3.45 16.59
C LEU A 311 -10.43 -4.86 16.45
N ARG A 312 -9.19 -5.00 15.98
CA ARG A 312 -8.58 -6.32 15.70
C ARG A 312 -7.78 -6.85 16.90
N GLN A 313 -7.12 -5.95 17.61
CA GLN A 313 -6.21 -6.30 18.70
C GLN A 313 -6.88 -7.13 19.81
N PRO A 314 -8.09 -6.79 20.31
CA PRO A 314 -8.73 -7.58 21.37
C PRO A 314 -9.01 -9.03 20.96
N PHE A 315 -9.28 -9.26 19.68
CA PHE A 315 -9.52 -10.58 19.11
C PHE A 315 -8.26 -11.27 18.58
N GLY A 316 -7.08 -10.71 18.83
CA GLY A 316 -5.81 -11.30 18.41
C GLY A 316 -5.52 -11.25 16.91
N TYR A 317 -6.21 -10.40 16.13
CA TYR A 317 -5.98 -10.29 14.68
C TYR A 317 -5.03 -9.16 14.30
N ALA A 318 -4.31 -9.36 13.20
CA ALA A 318 -3.39 -8.41 12.60
C ALA A 318 -3.51 -8.42 11.07
N SER A 319 -3.02 -7.36 10.42
CA SER A 319 -2.69 -7.39 9.00
C SER A 319 -1.18 -7.31 8.81
N VAL A 320 -0.66 -7.99 7.80
CA VAL A 320 0.77 -8.04 7.49
C VAL A 320 1.05 -7.31 6.18
N GLN A 321 1.95 -6.34 6.23
CA GLN A 321 2.39 -5.52 5.12
C GLN A 321 3.90 -5.62 4.95
N VAL A 322 4.38 -5.48 3.74
CA VAL A 322 5.80 -5.40 3.40
C VAL A 322 6.14 -4.02 2.84
N GLU A 323 7.29 -3.51 3.25
CA GLU A 323 7.92 -2.32 2.68
C GLU A 323 8.97 -2.82 1.67
N VAL A 324 8.83 -2.45 0.39
CA VAL A 324 9.67 -2.95 -0.71
C VAL A 324 10.54 -1.81 -1.26
N ALA A 325 11.82 -2.11 -1.52
CA ALA A 325 12.71 -1.16 -2.19
C ALA A 325 12.41 -1.11 -3.70
N GLY A 326 12.36 0.10 -4.27
CA GLY A 326 12.44 0.31 -5.73
C GLY A 326 11.11 0.27 -6.49
N GLY A 327 10.13 1.07 -6.09
CA GLY A 327 8.85 1.13 -6.81
C GLY A 327 7.80 0.23 -6.17
N ALA A 328 6.84 0.86 -5.53
CA ALA A 328 5.51 0.31 -5.36
C ALA A 328 4.65 1.16 -6.30
N SER A 329 3.92 0.52 -7.21
CA SER A 329 2.98 1.20 -8.11
C SER A 329 2.27 2.35 -7.38
N GLN A 330 2.27 3.56 -7.96
CA GLN A 330 1.70 4.78 -7.34
C GLN A 330 0.27 4.56 -6.81
N GLN A 331 -0.45 3.57 -7.35
CA GLN A 331 -1.82 3.24 -7.01
C GLN A 331 -2.01 2.40 -5.73
N ASP A 332 -1.02 1.60 -5.32
CA ASP A 332 -1.16 0.70 -4.14
C ASP A 332 -0.47 1.24 -2.88
N GLY A 333 0.15 2.41 -2.97
CA GLY A 333 0.91 3.04 -1.89
C GLY A 333 2.22 2.29 -1.59
N PHE A 334 3.09 2.90 -0.78
CA PHE A 334 4.43 2.37 -0.47
C PHE A 334 4.44 1.02 0.29
N LYS A 335 3.27 0.49 0.65
CA LYS A 335 3.09 -0.67 1.52
C LYS A 335 2.28 -1.72 0.81
N THR A 336 2.86 -2.89 0.56
CA THR A 336 2.12 -4.00 -0.04
C THR A 336 1.56 -4.90 1.04
N MET A 337 0.24 -5.06 1.07
CA MET A 337 -0.43 -6.01 1.96
C MET A 337 -0.15 -7.45 1.51
N ILE A 338 0.49 -8.23 2.36
CA ILE A 338 0.71 -9.67 2.17
C ILE A 338 -0.25 -10.51 3.03
N HIS A 339 -0.96 -9.94 4.01
CA HIS A 339 -2.07 -10.66 4.62
C HIS A 339 -3.10 -9.68 5.19
N PRO A 340 -4.34 -9.64 4.65
CA PRO A 340 -5.34 -8.67 5.07
C PRO A 340 -5.85 -8.89 6.51
N LEU A 341 -5.91 -10.15 6.97
CA LEU A 341 -6.35 -10.50 8.33
C LEU A 341 -5.83 -11.88 8.76
N ILE A 342 -4.86 -11.93 9.67
CA ILE A 342 -4.25 -13.15 10.23
C ILE A 342 -4.34 -13.13 11.75
N HIS A 343 -4.53 -14.29 12.38
CA HIS A 343 -4.48 -14.40 13.83
C HIS A 343 -3.02 -14.36 14.33
N ARG A 344 -2.74 -13.71 15.47
CA ARG A 344 -1.37 -13.51 15.98
C ARG A 344 -0.62 -14.83 16.22
N GLY A 345 -1.35 -15.88 16.59
CA GLY A 345 -0.79 -17.23 16.74
C GLY A 345 -0.30 -17.86 15.43
N GLU A 346 -0.86 -17.47 14.29
CA GLU A 346 -0.50 -17.99 12.96
C GLU A 346 0.68 -17.22 12.32
N LEU A 347 1.05 -16.05 12.87
CA LEU A 347 2.11 -15.18 12.33
C LEU A 347 3.47 -15.88 12.18
N PRO A 348 3.99 -16.63 13.18
CA PRO A 348 5.28 -17.30 13.03
C PRO A 348 5.29 -18.29 11.86
N ALA A 349 4.24 -19.11 11.71
CA ALA A 349 4.12 -20.07 10.63
C ALA A 349 4.00 -19.39 9.25
N PHE A 350 3.16 -18.35 9.17
CA PHE A 350 3.00 -17.57 7.94
C PHE A 350 4.29 -16.89 7.49
N LEU A 351 5.04 -16.28 8.42
CA LEU A 351 6.30 -15.62 8.12
C LEU A 351 7.41 -16.62 7.81
N ALA A 352 7.49 -17.76 8.51
CA ALA A 352 8.41 -18.84 8.20
C ALA A 352 8.21 -19.34 6.76
N LEU A 353 6.96 -19.42 6.30
CA LEU A 353 6.68 -19.79 4.92
C LEU A 353 7.07 -18.67 3.94
N THR A 354 6.55 -17.46 4.15
CA THR A 354 6.61 -16.38 3.13
C THR A 354 7.93 -15.62 3.13
N VAL A 355 8.50 -15.32 4.30
CA VAL A 355 9.74 -14.55 4.48
C VAL A 355 10.56 -15.18 5.61
N PRO A 356 11.17 -16.37 5.39
CA PRO A 356 11.82 -17.17 6.45
C PRO A 356 12.95 -16.44 7.16
N GLU A 357 13.54 -15.43 6.51
CA GLU A 357 14.62 -14.66 7.08
C GLU A 357 14.19 -13.64 8.16
N ARG A 358 12.88 -13.55 8.48
CA ARG A 358 12.35 -12.69 9.54
C ARG A 358 11.58 -13.51 10.56
N VAL A 359 11.95 -13.36 11.83
CA VAL A 359 11.34 -14.09 12.94
C VAL A 359 10.41 -13.16 13.71
N TYR A 360 9.19 -13.61 13.98
CA TYR A 360 8.24 -12.87 14.81
C TYR A 360 8.22 -13.43 16.22
N HIS A 361 8.58 -12.58 17.19
CA HIS A 361 8.42 -12.85 18.61
C HIS A 361 7.25 -12.04 19.17
N GLN A 362 6.39 -12.70 19.96
CA GLN A 362 5.26 -12.02 20.61
C GLN A 362 5.71 -11.09 21.74
N GLN A 363 6.76 -11.49 22.46
CA GLN A 363 7.32 -10.73 23.57
C GLN A 363 8.38 -9.75 23.08
N VAL A 364 8.32 -8.53 23.61
CA VAL A 364 9.29 -7.46 23.40
C VAL A 364 9.66 -6.90 24.77
N LYS A 365 10.85 -6.33 24.89
CA LYS A 365 11.25 -5.57 26.08
C LYS A 365 10.37 -4.31 26.19
N PRO A 366 9.62 -4.15 27.29
CA PRO A 366 8.67 -3.06 27.44
C PRO A 366 9.36 -1.71 27.69
N LEU A 367 8.60 -0.62 27.58
CA LEU A 367 9.07 0.70 27.98
C LEU A 367 9.22 0.82 29.51
N PRO A 368 10.14 1.67 30.01
CA PRO A 368 10.32 1.87 31.45
C PRO A 368 9.11 2.59 32.08
N PRO A 369 8.73 2.29 33.33
CA PRO A 369 7.56 2.89 34.01
C PRO A 369 7.48 4.41 33.97
N ARG A 370 8.62 5.09 34.06
CA ARG A 370 8.74 6.55 33.99
C ARG A 370 8.27 7.15 32.66
N ALA A 371 8.21 6.37 31.57
CA ALA A 371 7.69 6.82 30.28
C ALA A 371 6.17 7.04 30.31
N LEU A 372 5.43 6.31 31.18
CA LEU A 372 3.95 6.35 31.26
C LEU A 372 3.42 7.78 31.37
N ARG A 373 3.97 8.59 32.28
CA ARG A 373 3.54 9.98 32.50
C ARG A 373 3.55 10.79 31.22
N ARG A 374 4.53 10.57 30.34
CA ARG A 374 4.66 11.30 29.09
C ARG A 374 3.69 10.83 28.03
N TYR A 375 3.37 9.55 28.01
CA TYR A 375 2.32 9.02 27.15
C TYR A 375 0.95 9.57 27.54
N LEU A 376 0.67 9.69 28.84
CA LEU A 376 -0.54 10.35 29.36
C LEU A 376 -0.57 11.83 29.00
N ILE A 377 0.49 12.60 29.27
CA ILE A 377 0.54 14.03 28.92
C ILE A 377 0.31 14.25 27.42
N ARG A 378 0.93 13.43 26.56
CA ARG A 378 0.78 13.56 25.10
C ARG A 378 -0.61 13.14 24.60
N SER A 379 -1.34 12.28 25.32
CA SER A 379 -2.74 11.99 24.95
C SER A 379 -3.68 13.11 25.35
N PHE A 380 -3.38 13.86 26.42
CA PHE A 380 -4.14 15.04 26.82
C PHE A 380 -3.84 16.31 26.01
N LEU A 381 -2.69 16.41 25.33
CA LEU A 381 -2.30 17.62 24.60
C LEU A 381 -3.35 18.10 23.56
N PRO A 382 -3.98 17.23 22.76
CA PRO A 382 -5.05 17.64 21.85
C PRO A 382 -6.34 18.12 22.55
N LEU A 383 -6.49 17.85 23.85
CA LEU A 383 -7.66 18.22 24.65
C LEU A 383 -7.53 19.59 25.33
N LEU A 384 -6.37 20.25 25.25
CA LEU A 384 -6.15 21.57 25.85
C LEU A 384 -7.18 22.66 25.45
N PRO A 385 -7.72 22.69 24.22
CA PRO A 385 -8.74 23.69 23.85
C PRO A 385 -10.12 23.44 24.49
N PHE A 386 -10.43 22.22 24.93
CA PHE A 386 -11.78 21.82 25.33
C PHE A 386 -12.28 22.51 26.61
N PRO A 387 -11.48 22.68 27.69
CA PRO A 387 -11.92 23.42 28.87
C PRO A 387 -12.36 24.87 28.55
N VAL A 388 -11.64 25.55 27.66
CA VAL A 388 -12.00 26.90 27.21
C VAL A 388 -13.27 26.85 26.37
N ALA A 389 -13.39 25.90 25.46
CA ALA A 389 -14.62 25.71 24.67
C ALA A 389 -15.84 25.43 25.57
N PHE A 390 -15.70 24.57 26.59
CA PHE A 390 -16.79 24.24 27.52
C PHE A 390 -17.28 25.43 28.34
N TYR A 391 -16.46 26.46 28.57
CA TYR A 391 -16.92 27.70 29.20
C TYR A 391 -17.93 28.46 28.34
N PHE A 392 -17.80 28.40 27.01
CA PHE A 392 -18.70 29.08 26.06
C PHE A 392 -19.86 28.21 25.58
N ILE A 393 -19.87 26.92 25.93
CA ILE A 393 -20.91 25.96 25.52
C ILE A 393 -21.93 25.83 26.68
N PRO A 394 -23.24 25.76 26.40
CA PRO A 394 -24.25 25.55 27.44
C PRO A 394 -23.93 24.34 28.32
N GLY A 395 -24.27 24.39 29.61
CA GLY A 395 -23.87 23.40 30.63
C GLY A 395 -24.29 21.95 30.35
N ASN A 396 -25.15 21.71 29.36
CA ASN A 396 -25.61 20.40 28.93
C ASN A 396 -24.57 19.58 28.15
N LEU A 397 -23.34 20.05 27.89
CA LEU A 397 -22.28 19.30 27.19
C LEU A 397 -21.07 18.92 28.07
N ILE A 398 -21.06 19.29 29.35
CA ILE A 398 -19.94 19.03 30.28
C ILE A 398 -19.64 17.52 30.43
N TRP A 399 -20.66 16.66 30.31
CA TRP A 399 -20.52 15.20 30.37
C TRP A 399 -19.62 14.64 29.25
N ILE A 400 -19.49 15.31 28.11
CA ILE A 400 -18.55 14.92 27.04
C ILE A 400 -17.12 14.98 27.56
N GLY A 401 -16.80 16.01 28.36
CA GLY A 401 -15.53 16.13 29.08
C GLY A 401 -15.29 14.94 30.01
N MET A 402 -16.30 14.54 30.78
CA MET A 402 -16.21 13.40 31.71
C MET A 402 -15.90 12.07 31.00
N ILE A 403 -16.27 11.91 29.72
CA ILE A 403 -15.98 10.70 28.94
C ILE A 403 -14.64 10.81 28.21
N ILE A 404 -14.34 11.96 27.59
CA ILE A 404 -13.17 12.11 26.71
C ILE A 404 -11.84 12.11 27.48
N PHE A 405 -11.81 12.64 28.70
CA PHE A 405 -10.60 12.67 29.51
C PHE A 405 -10.16 11.26 29.96
N PRO A 406 -11.03 10.41 30.56
CA PRO A 406 -10.70 9.02 30.84
C PRO A 406 -10.34 8.21 29.60
N LEU A 407 -11.06 8.41 28.48
CA LEU A 407 -10.75 7.72 27.23
C LEU A 407 -9.36 8.11 26.69
N SER A 408 -8.98 9.38 26.84
CA SER A 408 -7.65 9.87 26.48
C SER A 408 -6.55 9.33 27.40
N ALA A 409 -6.80 9.25 28.72
CA ALA A 409 -5.88 8.60 29.65
C ALA A 409 -5.67 7.12 29.29
N LEU A 410 -6.77 6.39 29.05
CA LEU A 410 -6.75 4.98 28.66
C LEU A 410 -5.97 4.78 27.34
N PHE A 411 -6.17 5.67 26.37
CA PHE A 411 -5.42 5.66 25.13
C PHE A 411 -3.92 5.90 25.34
N GLY A 412 -3.57 6.88 26.18
CA GLY A 412 -2.18 7.12 26.60
C GLY A 412 -1.55 5.89 27.25
N TYR A 413 -2.28 5.24 28.16
CA TYR A 413 -1.86 3.99 28.80
C TYR A 413 -1.64 2.86 27.78
N PHE A 414 -2.55 2.64 26.84
CA PHE A 414 -2.35 1.63 25.79
C PHE A 414 -1.14 1.93 24.90
N ARG A 415 -0.89 3.20 24.59
CA ARG A 415 0.29 3.59 23.82
C ARG A 415 1.60 3.30 24.55
N TYR A 416 1.62 3.48 25.87
CA TYR A 416 2.73 3.10 26.74
C TYR A 416 2.88 1.57 26.81
N LYS A 417 1.81 0.84 27.15
CA LYS A 417 1.81 -0.62 27.35
C LYS A 417 2.23 -1.40 26.10
N ASP A 418 1.84 -0.93 24.92
CA ASP A 418 2.22 -1.58 23.67
C ASP A 418 3.62 -1.24 23.18
N GLY A 419 4.22 -0.17 23.70
CA GLY A 419 5.57 0.26 23.33
C GLY A 419 6.63 -0.74 23.77
N GLY A 420 7.60 -1.02 22.91
CA GLY A 420 8.74 -1.86 23.24
C GLY A 420 9.60 -2.21 22.05
N TYR A 421 10.72 -2.88 22.31
CA TYR A 421 11.66 -3.31 21.28
C TYR A 421 12.19 -4.71 21.55
N ARG A 422 12.80 -5.32 20.55
CA ARG A 422 13.58 -6.54 20.69
C ARG A 422 14.73 -6.52 19.69
N ILE A 423 15.90 -6.94 20.14
CA ILE A 423 17.06 -7.17 19.30
C ILE A 423 17.27 -8.68 19.24
N ASP A 424 17.39 -9.20 18.03
CA ASP A 424 17.92 -10.52 17.72
C ASP A 424 19.19 -10.30 16.86
N ASP A 425 20.04 -11.31 16.69
CA ASP A 425 21.37 -11.20 16.04
C ASP A 425 21.38 -10.29 14.79
N LYS A 426 20.46 -10.53 13.84
CA LYS A 426 20.37 -9.77 12.58
C LYS A 426 19.12 -8.89 12.44
N GLN A 427 18.26 -8.82 13.47
CA GLN A 427 16.93 -8.20 13.38
C GLN A 427 16.63 -7.25 14.55
N LEU A 428 16.11 -6.07 14.23
CA LEU A 428 15.49 -5.16 15.17
C LEU A 428 13.97 -5.20 15.02
N THR A 429 13.28 -5.47 16.12
CA THR A 429 11.83 -5.36 16.23
C THR A 429 11.47 -4.10 17.00
N LEU A 430 10.66 -3.23 16.42
CA LEU A 430 10.10 -2.05 17.09
C LEU A 430 8.58 -2.20 17.19
N ARG A 431 8.02 -2.00 18.38
CA ARG A 431 6.56 -2.03 18.62
C ARG A 431 6.10 -0.72 19.24
N TYR A 432 5.10 -0.09 18.64
CA TYR A 432 4.55 1.18 19.10
C TYR A 432 3.09 1.36 18.68
N ARG A 433 2.40 2.33 19.29
CA ARG A 433 1.01 2.68 18.92
C ARG A 433 0.90 4.18 18.61
N LEU A 434 0.43 4.46 17.39
CA LEU A 434 -0.16 5.76 17.06
C LEU A 434 -1.65 5.69 17.37
N PHE A 435 -2.44 5.03 16.51
CA PHE A 435 -3.83 4.63 16.76
C PHE A 435 -3.93 3.10 16.84
N ALA A 436 -3.43 2.42 15.81
CA ALA A 436 -3.25 0.97 15.79
C ALA A 436 -1.89 0.59 16.39
N ARG A 437 -1.82 -0.59 17.01
CA ARG A 437 -0.55 -1.16 17.44
C ARG A 437 0.20 -1.67 16.22
N THR A 438 1.44 -1.26 16.09
CA THR A 438 2.28 -1.57 14.95
C THR A 438 3.57 -2.21 15.43
N THR A 439 3.87 -3.40 14.91
CA THR A 439 5.13 -4.11 15.12
C THR A 439 5.87 -4.12 13.79
N VAL A 440 7.16 -3.79 13.81
CA VAL A 440 7.97 -3.68 12.61
C VAL A 440 9.21 -4.54 12.77
N LEU A 441 9.46 -5.41 11.80
CA LEU A 441 10.60 -6.32 11.75
C LEU A 441 11.59 -5.80 10.71
N LEU A 442 12.76 -5.36 11.15
CA LEU A 442 13.79 -4.74 10.33
C LEU A 442 15.10 -5.52 10.42
N LYS A 443 15.72 -5.84 9.29
CA LYS A 443 17.07 -6.41 9.32
C LYS A 443 18.12 -5.33 9.48
N ARG A 444 19.21 -5.61 10.20
CA ARG A 444 20.32 -4.66 10.40
C ARG A 444 20.81 -4.05 9.08
N LYS A 445 21.06 -4.90 8.06
CA LYS A 445 21.56 -4.48 6.74
C LYS A 445 20.60 -3.59 5.92
N GLN A 446 19.31 -3.56 6.29
CA GLN A 446 18.26 -2.82 5.58
C GLN A 446 17.94 -1.48 6.24
N ILE A 447 18.43 -1.25 7.46
CA ILE A 447 18.36 0.03 8.14
C ILE A 447 19.38 0.97 7.48
N GLN A 448 18.89 2.03 6.85
CA GLN A 448 19.72 3.04 6.19
C GLN A 448 20.30 4.04 7.18
N SER A 449 19.46 4.45 8.14
CA SER A 449 19.89 5.32 9.22
C SER A 449 19.15 4.97 10.50
N LEU A 450 19.89 4.95 11.60
CA LEU A 450 19.35 4.92 12.94
C LEU A 450 19.63 6.29 13.57
N LYS A 451 18.65 6.90 14.23
CA LYS A 451 18.78 8.19 14.92
C LYS A 451 18.30 8.05 16.35
N MET A 452 19.09 8.58 17.28
CA MET A 452 18.68 8.79 18.67
C MET A 452 18.38 10.28 18.85
N GLN A 453 17.22 10.59 19.42
CA GLN A 453 16.80 11.95 19.69
C GLN A 453 16.33 12.07 21.13
N THR A 454 16.93 12.99 21.87
CA THR A 454 16.65 13.28 23.27
C THR A 454 16.30 14.75 23.40
N ASN A 455 15.05 15.06 23.75
CA ASN A 455 14.68 16.40 24.20
C ASN A 455 14.95 16.61 25.70
N PHE A 456 14.96 17.87 26.14
CA PHE A 456 15.26 18.27 27.53
C PHE A 456 14.47 17.46 28.57
N LEU A 457 13.15 17.30 28.38
CA LEU A 457 12.32 16.52 29.29
C LEU A 457 12.63 15.01 29.28
N GLN A 458 13.13 14.45 28.16
CA GLN A 458 13.61 13.05 28.17
C GLN A 458 14.93 12.94 28.91
N LYS A 459 15.85 13.91 28.73
CA LYS A 459 17.16 13.95 29.38
C LYS A 459 17.04 13.90 30.91
N LEU A 460 16.16 14.73 31.49
CA LEU A 460 15.88 14.76 32.94
C LEU A 460 15.41 13.41 33.52
N ARG A 461 14.94 12.48 32.67
CA ARG A 461 14.42 11.18 33.08
C ARG A 461 15.21 10.02 32.48
N ARG A 462 16.40 10.26 31.90
CA ARG A 462 17.21 9.25 31.17
C ARG A 462 16.40 8.47 30.13
N LEU A 463 15.56 9.19 29.39
CA LEU A 463 14.76 8.67 28.29
C LEU A 463 15.27 9.20 26.95
N THR A 464 15.05 8.47 25.87
CA THR A 464 15.37 8.90 24.51
C THR A 464 14.40 8.29 23.50
N SER A 465 14.43 8.75 22.25
CA SER A 465 13.61 8.21 21.17
C SER A 465 14.50 7.65 20.07
N VAL A 466 14.17 6.47 19.56
CA VAL A 466 14.90 5.81 18.47
C VAL A 466 14.06 5.89 17.20
N ASN A 467 14.66 6.37 16.11
CA ASN A 467 14.09 6.39 14.77
C ASN A 467 14.94 5.51 13.83
N ALA A 468 14.34 4.45 13.31
CA ALA A 468 14.93 3.61 12.27
C ALA A 468 14.33 3.99 10.91
N THR A 469 15.19 4.28 9.94
CA THR A 469 14.80 4.63 8.58
C THR A 469 15.26 3.55 7.62
N ILE A 470 14.37 3.09 6.73
CA ILE A 470 14.68 2.14 5.66
C ILE A 470 14.39 2.75 4.28
N LEU A 471 14.93 2.12 3.25
CA LEU A 471 14.52 2.40 1.88
C LEU A 471 13.08 1.93 1.69
N SER A 472 12.20 2.82 1.21
CA SER A 472 10.89 2.46 0.67
C SER A 472 10.68 3.24 -0.62
N ALA A 473 9.92 2.68 -1.55
CA ALA A 473 9.93 3.01 -2.98
C ALA A 473 10.28 4.47 -3.37
N MET A 474 9.42 5.45 -3.06
CA MET A 474 9.64 6.88 -3.38
C MET A 474 9.96 7.73 -2.14
N MET A 475 9.65 7.22 -0.94
CA MET A 475 9.83 7.91 0.33
C MET A 475 10.58 7.02 1.31
N ARG A 476 11.43 7.59 2.15
CA ARG A 476 12.02 6.88 3.28
C ARG A 476 10.91 6.46 4.25
N ALA A 477 10.90 5.18 4.65
CA ALA A 477 9.98 4.72 5.68
C ALA A 477 10.65 4.86 7.06
N GLU A 478 10.03 5.66 7.93
CA GLU A 478 10.53 5.93 9.27
C GLU A 478 9.70 5.22 10.34
N PHE A 479 10.39 4.66 11.32
CA PHE A 479 9.81 3.93 12.44
C PHE A 479 10.36 4.51 13.74
N THR A 480 9.49 5.16 14.51
CA THR A 480 9.90 5.84 15.75
C THR A 480 9.32 5.15 16.97
N LEU A 481 10.20 4.74 17.88
CA LEU A 481 9.85 4.33 19.24
C LEU A 481 10.27 5.45 20.20
N LYS A 482 9.29 6.01 20.93
CA LYS A 482 9.49 7.17 21.81
C LYS A 482 9.70 6.71 23.25
N ASP A 483 10.50 7.48 23.98
CA ASP A 483 10.69 7.35 25.43
C ASP A 483 11.22 5.96 25.87
N LEU A 484 12.15 5.42 25.10
CA LEU A 484 12.97 4.29 25.51
C LEU A 484 13.91 4.70 26.65
N GLU A 485 14.33 3.72 27.45
CA GLU A 485 15.46 3.90 28.36
C GLU A 485 16.73 4.23 27.57
N LEU A 486 17.57 5.13 28.10
CA LEU A 486 18.79 5.56 27.41
C LEU A 486 19.73 4.37 27.15
N GLU A 487 19.91 3.50 28.14
CA GLU A 487 20.75 2.30 28.05
C GLU A 487 20.26 1.34 26.96
N ASP A 488 18.94 1.10 26.91
CA ASP A 488 18.30 0.29 25.86
C ASP A 488 18.49 0.88 24.46
N ALA A 489 18.46 2.21 24.34
CA ALA A 489 18.66 2.86 23.06
C ALA A 489 20.13 2.80 22.63
N LEU A 490 21.06 2.87 23.58
CA LEU A 490 22.48 2.64 23.36
C LEU A 490 22.75 1.19 22.95
N GLU A 491 22.03 0.22 23.51
CA GLU A 491 22.09 -1.20 23.09
C GLU A 491 21.68 -1.34 21.60
N ILE A 492 20.53 -0.77 21.20
CA ILE A 492 20.09 -0.77 19.79
C ILE A 492 21.13 -0.09 18.90
N TRP A 493 21.69 1.01 19.37
CA TRP A 493 22.72 1.76 18.65
C TRP A 493 24.01 0.95 18.45
N GLN A 494 24.52 0.33 19.52
CA GLN A 494 25.70 -0.52 19.49
C GLN A 494 25.49 -1.75 18.60
N TRP A 495 24.30 -2.38 18.67
CA TRP A 495 23.92 -3.48 17.79
C TRP A 495 23.93 -3.08 16.30
N TYR A 496 23.47 -1.86 16.00
CA TYR A 496 23.49 -1.32 14.63
C TYR A 496 24.93 -1.00 14.18
N GLN A 497 25.80 -0.57 15.11
CA GLN A 497 27.22 -0.31 14.85
C GLN A 497 28.09 -1.56 14.80
N THR A 498 27.71 -2.68 15.40
CA THR A 498 28.50 -3.92 15.32
C THR A 498 28.49 -4.41 13.87
N GLY A 499 29.54 -4.04 13.12
CA GLY A 499 29.66 -4.14 11.66
C GLY A 499 30.07 -2.84 10.92
N LYS A 500 30.04 -1.67 11.59
CA LYS A 500 30.49 -0.35 11.07
C LYS A 500 31.05 0.53 12.21
N SER A 501 32.29 1.02 12.02
CA SER A 501 33.11 1.92 12.88
C SER A 501 32.48 2.56 14.15
N THR A 502 33.19 2.40 15.26
CA THR A 502 32.80 2.59 16.68
C THR A 502 32.85 4.05 17.17
N LYS A 503 31.95 4.92 16.70
CA LYS A 503 31.70 6.20 17.40
C LYS A 503 30.21 6.47 17.59
N PRO A 504 29.70 6.53 18.84
CA PRO A 504 28.34 7.01 19.13
C PRO A 504 28.08 8.43 18.59
N PRO A 505 26.81 8.83 18.37
CA PRO A 505 26.49 10.10 17.73
C PRO A 505 26.82 11.25 18.69
N LYS A 506 27.55 12.25 18.18
CA LYS A 506 28.11 13.39 18.94
C LYS A 506 27.07 14.21 19.72
N THR A 507 25.77 14.02 19.48
CA THR A 507 24.67 14.73 20.14
C THR A 507 24.25 14.15 21.50
N VAL A 508 24.78 12.99 21.92
CA VAL A 508 24.43 12.38 23.22
C VAL A 508 25.55 12.49 24.26
N ILE A 509 26.81 12.66 23.84
CA ILE A 509 27.97 12.48 24.73
C ILE A 509 28.56 13.79 25.28
N LYS A 510 28.15 14.97 24.79
CA LYS A 510 28.81 16.22 25.21
C LYS A 510 28.55 16.65 26.66
N GLU A 511 27.74 15.96 27.45
CA GLU A 511 27.44 16.36 28.83
C GLU A 511 27.38 15.20 29.85
N GLU A 512 27.86 14.00 29.53
CA GLU A 512 28.13 12.97 30.56
C GLU A 512 29.59 12.99 31.06
N MET A 513 30.40 13.96 30.58
CA MET A 513 31.78 14.21 31.04
C MET A 513 31.98 15.67 31.52
N GLN A 514 30.95 16.29 32.09
CA GLN A 514 31.09 17.53 32.88
C GLN A 514 30.22 17.48 34.12
#